data_AF-A0AAW0PD91-F1
#
_entry.id   AF-A0AAW0PD91-F1
#
_cell.length_a   1.000
_cell.length_b   1.000
_cell.length_c   1.000
_cell.angle_alpha   90.00
_cell.angle_beta   90.00
_cell.angle_gamma   90.00
#
_symmetry.space_group_name_H-M   'P 1'
#
loop_
_entity.id
_entity.type
_entity.pdbx_description
1 polymer ?
#
loop_
_entity_poly.entity_id
_entity_poly.type
_entity_poly.pdbx_seq_one_letter_code
_entity_poly.pdbx_strand_id
1 'polypeptide(L)'
;MDQDKVARIYSDLRKESMATGSIPITVRHIESMIRMAEAHAKMHLRDYVVEDDVNMAIRVMLESFIDTQKFSVMRSMRKTFARYLSFRRDNNELLLFILKQLVAEQAAYQRNRYGVQNDSIEVSEKDLQEKARQINIHNLSAFYDSDLFRSNKFSHDLKKKLIVQQF
;
A
#
# COMPACT_ATOMS: atom_id res chain seq x y z
N MET A 1 9.15 24.91 2.55
CA MET A 1 8.10 24.07 3.14
C MET A 1 6.87 24.24 2.26
N ASP A 2 6.34 23.15 1.71
CA ASP A 2 5.27 23.20 0.72
C ASP A 2 3.91 23.46 1.42
N GLN A 3 3.75 24.68 1.93
CA GLN A 3 2.61 25.11 2.77
C GLN A 3 1.26 24.92 2.04
N ASP A 4 1.27 25.08 0.73
CA ASP A 4 0.09 24.91 -0.12
C ASP A 4 -0.44 23.47 -0.12
N LYS A 5 0.46 22.47 -0.01
CA LYS A 5 0.08 21.05 0.00
C LYS A 5 -0.68 20.70 1.28
N VAL A 6 -0.20 21.19 2.41
CA VAL A 6 -0.85 21.01 3.73
C VAL A 6 -2.19 21.71 3.77
N ALA A 7 -2.29 22.92 3.24
CA ALA A 7 -3.53 23.68 3.18
C ALA A 7 -4.61 22.98 2.34
N ARG A 8 -4.23 22.41 1.18
CA ARG A 8 -5.15 21.63 0.34
C ARG A 8 -5.71 20.41 1.06
N ILE A 9 -4.83 19.63 1.71
CA ILE A 9 -5.25 18.43 2.47
C ILE A 9 -6.18 18.80 3.61
N TYR A 10 -5.89 19.88 4.35
CA TYR A 10 -6.76 20.35 5.41
C TYR A 10 -8.16 20.72 4.89
N SER A 11 -8.22 21.45 3.76
CA SER A 11 -9.47 21.85 3.12
C SER A 11 -10.31 20.64 2.71
N ASP A 12 -9.69 19.66 2.05
CA ASP A 12 -10.34 18.44 1.60
C ASP A 12 -10.83 17.59 2.78
N LEU A 13 -9.98 17.40 3.79
CA LEU A 13 -10.30 16.60 4.98
C LEU A 13 -11.40 17.26 5.82
N ARG A 14 -11.40 18.58 5.93
CA ARG A 14 -12.46 19.34 6.62
C ARG A 14 -13.78 19.21 5.91
N LYS A 15 -13.80 19.31 4.57
CA LYS A 15 -15.01 19.14 3.76
C LYS A 15 -15.61 17.74 3.90
N GLU A 16 -14.79 16.71 3.77
CA GLU A 16 -15.22 15.30 3.93
C GLU A 16 -15.72 15.01 5.36
N SER A 17 -15.04 15.55 6.37
CA SER A 17 -15.44 15.36 7.75
C SER A 17 -16.77 16.04 8.08
N MET A 18 -16.97 17.28 7.60
CA MET A 18 -18.24 17.99 7.78
C MET A 18 -19.40 17.32 7.05
N ALA A 19 -19.16 16.83 5.83
CA ALA A 19 -20.18 16.12 5.05
C ALA A 19 -20.67 14.84 5.74
N THR A 20 -19.81 14.18 6.52
CA THR A 20 -20.13 12.89 7.12
C THR A 20 -20.55 12.98 8.59
N GLY A 21 -20.57 14.18 9.17
CA GLY A 21 -20.88 14.38 10.60
C GLY A 21 -19.86 13.75 11.54
N SER A 22 -18.61 13.59 11.09
CA SER A 22 -17.51 13.09 11.90
C SER A 22 -16.86 14.20 12.73
N ILE A 23 -15.93 13.83 13.61
CA ILE A 23 -15.16 14.78 14.42
C ILE A 23 -14.38 15.71 13.48
N PRO A 24 -14.59 17.04 13.54
CA PRO A 24 -13.95 17.97 12.62
C PRO A 24 -12.44 18.02 12.85
N ILE A 25 -11.68 18.08 11.75
CA ILE A 25 -10.24 18.37 11.83
C ILE A 25 -10.00 19.79 12.35
N THR A 26 -9.11 19.92 13.33
CA THR A 26 -8.74 21.20 13.94
C THR A 26 -7.32 21.60 13.56
N VAL A 27 -6.96 22.86 13.84
CA VAL A 27 -5.60 23.39 13.62
C VAL A 27 -4.54 22.59 14.39
N ARG A 28 -4.92 21.99 15.53
CA ARG A 28 -4.04 21.09 16.31
C ARG A 28 -3.53 19.89 15.51
N HIS A 29 -4.31 19.38 14.56
CA HIS A 29 -3.86 18.27 13.71
C HIS A 29 -2.80 18.73 12.69
N ILE A 30 -2.89 19.98 12.21
CA ILE A 30 -1.86 20.57 11.35
C ILE A 30 -0.56 20.76 12.14
N GLU A 31 -0.64 21.31 13.36
CA GLU A 31 0.53 21.47 14.24
C GLU A 31 1.21 20.13 14.53
N SER A 32 0.42 19.09 14.82
CA SER A 32 0.95 17.73 15.01
C SER A 32 1.60 17.18 13.75
N MET A 33 1.05 17.45 12.56
CA MET A 33 1.65 17.04 11.29
C MET A 33 2.99 17.74 11.03
N ILE A 34 3.11 19.04 11.34
CA ILE A 34 4.37 19.78 11.23
C ILE A 34 5.42 19.19 12.17
N ARG A 35 5.05 18.94 13.44
CA ARG A 35 5.94 18.29 14.42
C ARG A 35 6.41 16.91 13.96
N MET A 36 5.54 16.10 13.35
CA MET A 36 5.91 14.79 12.81
C MET A 36 6.89 14.89 11.64
N ALA A 37 6.71 15.88 10.76
CA ALA A 37 7.63 16.11 9.63
C ALA A 37 9.03 16.53 10.13
N GLU A 38 9.10 17.41 11.12
CA GLU A 38 10.36 17.80 11.76
C GLU A 38 11.03 16.63 12.49
N ALA A 39 10.25 15.81 13.21
CA ALA A 39 10.76 14.61 13.87
C ALA A 39 11.36 13.63 12.83
N HIS A 40 10.72 13.48 11.67
CA HIS A 40 11.22 12.62 10.59
C HIS A 40 12.51 13.14 9.98
N ALA A 41 12.66 14.45 9.80
CA ALA A 41 13.93 15.06 9.38
C ALA A 41 15.05 14.81 10.41
N LYS A 42 14.75 15.00 11.70
CA LYS A 42 15.71 14.74 12.81
C LYS A 42 16.13 13.28 12.91
N MET A 43 15.24 12.33 12.68
CA MET A 43 15.59 10.90 12.61
C MET A 43 16.61 10.59 11.51
N HIS A 44 16.60 11.37 10.43
CA HIS A 44 17.58 11.27 9.33
C HIS A 44 18.79 12.20 9.52
N LEU A 45 18.96 12.79 10.71
CA LEU A 45 20.02 13.77 11.01
C LEU A 45 20.02 14.97 10.04
N ARG A 46 18.84 15.35 9.51
CA ARG A 46 18.67 16.51 8.64
C ARG A 46 18.08 17.68 9.43
N ASP A 47 18.64 18.87 9.19
CA ASP A 47 18.16 20.13 9.78
C ASP A 47 17.00 20.77 9.00
N TYR A 48 16.73 20.28 7.79
CA TYR A 48 15.68 20.79 6.93
C TYR A 48 14.65 19.71 6.58
N VAL A 49 13.40 20.13 6.52
CA VAL A 49 12.26 19.27 6.15
C VAL A 49 12.16 19.20 4.62
N VAL A 50 12.13 17.99 4.09
CA VAL A 50 11.96 17.70 2.66
C VAL A 50 10.52 17.25 2.39
N GLU A 51 10.08 17.28 1.14
CA GLU A 51 8.74 16.87 0.74
C GLU A 51 8.38 15.44 1.21
N ASP A 52 9.35 14.53 1.20
CA ASP A 52 9.20 13.16 1.68
C ASP A 52 8.80 13.08 3.16
N ASP A 53 9.34 13.96 3.99
CA ASP A 53 9.04 14.04 5.42
C ASP A 53 7.61 14.52 5.66
N VAL A 54 7.16 15.47 4.84
CA VAL A 54 5.79 15.98 4.84
C VAL A 54 4.82 14.91 4.37
N ASN A 55 5.14 14.18 3.30
CA ASN A 55 4.34 13.07 2.78
C ASN A 55 4.18 11.96 3.81
N MET A 56 5.25 11.64 4.56
CA MET A 56 5.21 10.69 5.66
C MET A 56 4.30 11.18 6.80
N ALA A 57 4.46 12.44 7.22
CA ALA A 57 3.64 13.03 8.28
C ALA A 57 2.15 13.08 7.91
N ILE A 58 1.82 13.42 6.66
CA ILE A 58 0.45 13.38 6.12
C ILE A 58 -0.12 11.97 6.24
N ARG A 59 0.63 10.96 5.80
CA ARG A 59 0.19 9.57 5.85
C ARG A 59 -0.14 9.14 7.29
N VAL A 60 0.78 9.37 8.22
CA VAL A 60 0.61 8.99 9.63
C VAL A 60 -0.60 9.69 10.26
N MET A 61 -0.76 11.00 10.00
CA MET A 61 -1.90 11.77 10.52
C MET A 61 -3.23 11.26 9.96
N LEU A 62 -3.31 11.03 8.65
CA LEU A 62 -4.51 10.51 7.99
C LEU A 62 -4.87 9.11 8.47
N GLU A 63 -3.89 8.22 8.62
CA GLU A 63 -4.11 6.84 9.10
C GLU A 63 -4.71 6.86 10.52
N SER A 64 -4.11 7.62 11.44
CA SER A 64 -4.63 7.80 12.79
C SER A 64 -6.03 8.42 12.82
N PHE A 65 -6.29 9.45 11.99
CA PHE A 65 -7.58 10.11 11.97
C PHE A 65 -8.70 9.22 11.42
N ILE A 66 -8.43 8.51 10.32
CA ILE A 66 -9.40 7.64 9.65
C ILE A 66 -9.82 6.48 10.54
N ASP A 67 -8.90 5.93 11.34
CA ASP A 67 -9.18 4.80 12.24
C ASP A 67 -10.10 5.17 13.41
N THR A 68 -10.19 6.44 13.76
CA THR A 68 -11.14 6.92 14.78
C THR A 68 -12.57 7.11 14.26
N GLN A 69 -12.80 6.93 12.95
CA GLN A 69 -14.10 7.17 12.33
C GLN A 69 -15.01 5.94 12.33
N LYS A 70 -16.33 6.18 12.24
CA LYS A 70 -17.32 5.12 12.06
C LYS A 70 -16.97 4.27 10.83
N PHE A 71 -17.19 2.96 10.90
CA PHE A 71 -16.79 2.00 9.86
C PHE A 71 -17.17 2.40 8.42
N SER A 72 -18.41 2.85 8.20
CA SER A 72 -18.87 3.30 6.88
C SER A 72 -18.09 4.51 6.37
N VAL A 73 -17.80 5.47 7.25
CA VAL A 73 -17.05 6.70 6.98
C VAL A 73 -15.58 6.40 6.73
N MET A 74 -14.99 5.54 7.56
CA MET A 74 -13.64 5.04 7.41
C MET A 74 -13.42 4.46 6.00
N ARG A 75 -14.36 3.63 5.52
CA ARG A 75 -14.26 3.03 4.18
C ARG A 75 -14.31 4.08 3.07
N SER A 76 -15.19 5.07 3.19
CA SER A 76 -15.28 6.19 2.25
C SER A 76 -14.00 7.02 2.25
N MET A 77 -13.53 7.44 3.42
CA MET A 77 -12.32 8.24 3.59
C MET A 77 -11.06 7.52 3.08
N ARG A 78 -10.93 6.21 3.35
CA ARG A 78 -9.81 5.41 2.79
C ARG A 78 -9.80 5.42 1.28
N LYS A 79 -10.96 5.43 0.63
CA LYS A 79 -11.07 5.52 -0.83
C LYS A 79 -10.68 6.92 -1.33
N THR A 80 -11.18 7.98 -0.70
CA THR A 80 -10.88 9.37 -1.08
C THR A 80 -9.40 9.72 -0.89
N PHE A 81 -8.79 9.29 0.21
CA PHE A 81 -7.41 9.60 0.57
C PHE A 81 -6.40 8.49 0.22
N ALA A 82 -6.80 7.50 -0.60
CA ALA A 82 -5.98 6.35 -0.95
C ALA A 82 -4.58 6.72 -1.46
N ARG A 83 -4.48 7.78 -2.28
CA ARG A 83 -3.23 8.27 -2.85
C ARG A 83 -2.20 8.69 -1.79
N TYR A 84 -2.66 9.29 -0.68
CA TYR A 84 -1.80 9.72 0.42
C TYR A 84 -1.43 8.55 1.32
N LEU A 85 -2.38 7.62 1.55
CA LEU A 85 -2.17 6.43 2.38
C LEU A 85 -1.22 5.41 1.74
N SER A 86 -1.16 5.36 0.41
CA SER A 86 -0.25 4.45 -0.32
C SER A 86 1.22 4.90 -0.31
N PHE A 87 1.53 6.09 0.21
CA PHE A 87 2.89 6.63 0.18
C PHE A 87 3.88 5.75 0.98
N ARG A 88 4.94 5.28 0.30
CA ARG A 88 5.96 4.36 0.84
C ARG A 88 5.39 3.16 1.60
N ARG A 89 4.21 2.66 1.22
CA ARG A 89 3.81 1.32 1.67
C ARG A 89 4.60 0.31 0.86
N ASP A 90 5.62 -0.28 1.49
CA ASP A 90 6.36 -1.38 0.89
C ASP A 90 5.53 -2.66 0.99
N ASN A 91 4.61 -2.79 0.05
CA ASN A 91 3.72 -3.93 -0.07
C ASN A 91 4.39 -5.09 -0.81
N ASN A 92 5.57 -4.86 -1.42
CA ASN A 92 6.17 -5.77 -2.38
C ASN A 92 6.70 -7.03 -1.69
N GLU A 93 7.33 -6.91 -0.52
CA GLU A 93 7.80 -8.09 0.23
C GLU A 93 6.65 -8.99 0.69
N LEU A 94 5.56 -8.38 1.15
CA LEU A 94 4.37 -9.12 1.57
C LEU A 94 3.68 -9.81 0.39
N LEU A 95 3.55 -9.13 -0.74
CA LEU A 95 3.04 -9.72 -1.98
C LEU A 95 3.94 -10.86 -2.47
N LEU A 96 5.26 -10.70 -2.38
CA LEU A 96 6.21 -11.75 -2.73
C LEU A 96 6.07 -12.97 -1.83
N PHE A 97 5.91 -12.77 -0.52
CA PHE A 97 5.69 -13.85 0.43
C PHE A 97 4.41 -14.64 0.08
N ILE A 98 3.31 -13.94 -0.19
CA ILE A 98 2.03 -14.56 -0.59
C ILE A 98 2.17 -15.32 -1.91
N LEU A 99 2.86 -14.73 -2.90
CA LEU A 99 3.08 -15.37 -4.19
C LEU A 99 3.92 -16.65 -4.05
N LYS A 100 5.01 -16.61 -3.26
CA LYS A 100 5.82 -17.80 -2.95
C LYS A 100 5.01 -18.90 -2.28
N GLN A 101 4.10 -18.54 -1.38
CA GLN A 101 3.19 -19.50 -0.75
C GLN A 101 2.25 -20.14 -1.78
N LEU A 102 1.64 -19.35 -2.67
CA LEU A 102 0.78 -19.86 -3.74
C LEU A 102 1.54 -20.80 -4.69
N VAL A 103 2.78 -20.48 -5.03
CA VAL A 103 3.62 -21.36 -5.86
C VAL A 103 3.93 -22.66 -5.14
N ALA A 104 4.28 -22.62 -3.86
CA ALA A 104 4.57 -23.82 -3.08
C ALA A 104 3.34 -24.75 -2.97
N GLU A 105 2.15 -24.18 -2.76
CA GLU A 105 0.87 -24.89 -2.76
C GLU A 105 0.62 -25.56 -4.13
N GLN A 106 0.85 -24.82 -5.23
CA GLN A 106 0.67 -25.33 -6.59
C GLN A 106 1.71 -26.41 -6.95
N ALA A 107 2.96 -26.24 -6.53
CA ALA A 107 4.04 -27.22 -6.70
C ALA A 107 3.69 -28.55 -6.01
N ALA A 108 3.24 -28.48 -4.76
CA ALA A 108 2.85 -29.64 -3.97
C ALA A 108 1.65 -30.36 -4.62
N TYR A 109 0.67 -29.61 -5.12
CA TYR A 109 -0.46 -30.18 -5.84
C TYR A 109 -0.05 -30.93 -7.10
N GLN A 110 0.81 -30.34 -7.94
CA GLN A 110 1.30 -30.97 -9.17
C GLN A 110 2.14 -32.21 -8.89
N ARG A 111 3.02 -32.15 -7.87
CA ARG A 111 3.85 -33.29 -7.46
C ARG A 111 3.02 -34.46 -6.97
N ASN A 112 2.00 -34.22 -6.14
CA ASN A 112 1.15 -35.29 -5.60
C ASN A 112 0.23 -35.91 -6.66
N ARG A 113 -0.19 -35.14 -7.66
CA ARG A 113 -1.13 -35.61 -8.69
C ARG A 113 -0.44 -36.25 -9.90
N TYR A 114 0.70 -35.72 -10.33
CA TYR A 114 1.37 -36.14 -11.56
C TYR A 114 2.74 -36.76 -11.34
N GLY A 115 3.34 -36.65 -10.14
CA GLY A 115 4.65 -37.23 -9.82
C GLY A 115 5.85 -36.58 -10.54
N VAL A 116 5.61 -35.63 -11.44
CA VAL A 116 6.62 -34.95 -12.26
C VAL A 116 6.94 -33.58 -11.65
N GLN A 117 8.23 -33.27 -11.55
CA GLN A 117 8.71 -31.91 -11.29
C GLN A 117 8.67 -31.14 -12.60
N ASN A 118 7.82 -30.12 -12.68
CA ASN A 118 7.81 -29.20 -13.82
C ASN A 118 8.87 -28.12 -13.63
N ASP A 119 9.60 -27.78 -14.70
CA ASP A 119 10.60 -26.71 -14.71
C ASP A 119 9.99 -25.30 -14.53
N SER A 120 8.68 -25.19 -14.75
CA SER A 120 7.92 -23.97 -14.55
C SER A 120 6.61 -24.22 -13.82
N ILE A 121 6.26 -23.36 -12.87
CA ILE A 121 4.97 -23.38 -12.18
C ILE A 121 4.15 -22.16 -12.62
N GLU A 122 2.89 -22.42 -12.97
CA GLU A 122 1.93 -21.40 -13.35
C GLU A 122 0.92 -21.18 -12.20
N VAL A 123 0.79 -19.93 -11.78
CA VAL A 123 -0.16 -19.46 -10.77
C VAL A 123 -1.11 -18.46 -11.40
N SER A 124 -2.40 -18.55 -11.08
CA SER A 124 -3.40 -17.60 -11.57
C SER A 124 -3.21 -16.22 -10.94
N GLU A 125 -3.20 -15.17 -11.75
CA GLU A 125 -3.17 -13.78 -11.26
C GLU A 125 -4.37 -13.48 -10.34
N LYS A 126 -5.52 -14.10 -10.62
CA LYS A 126 -6.73 -13.91 -9.84
C LYS A 126 -6.54 -14.32 -8.37
N ASP A 127 -5.79 -15.38 -8.13
CA ASP A 127 -5.58 -15.92 -6.78
C ASP A 127 -4.69 -14.97 -5.96
N LEU A 128 -3.64 -14.42 -6.58
CA LEU A 128 -2.82 -13.39 -5.97
C LEU A 128 -3.64 -12.13 -5.71
N GLN A 129 -4.49 -11.71 -6.65
CA GLN A 129 -5.33 -10.53 -6.50
C GLN A 129 -6.38 -10.68 -5.39
N GLU A 130 -6.97 -11.87 -5.23
CA GLU A 130 -7.90 -12.15 -4.13
C GLU A 130 -7.20 -12.11 -2.77
N LYS A 131 -6.02 -12.74 -2.63
CA LYS A 131 -5.22 -12.65 -1.39
C LYS A 131 -4.74 -11.22 -1.12
N ALA A 132 -4.32 -10.48 -2.14
CA ALA A 132 -3.92 -9.07 -2.02
C ALA A 132 -5.09 -8.17 -1.54
N ARG A 133 -6.31 -8.43 -2.01
CA ARG A 133 -7.50 -7.69 -1.55
C ARG A 133 -7.80 -7.88 -0.06
N GLN A 134 -7.54 -9.07 0.49
CA GLN A 134 -7.75 -9.33 1.93
C GLN A 134 -6.86 -8.45 2.81
N ILE A 135 -5.67 -8.10 2.33
CA ILE A 135 -4.72 -7.22 3.00
C ILE A 135 -4.82 -5.76 2.55
N ASN A 136 -5.94 -5.38 1.92
CA ASN A 136 -6.22 -4.03 1.41
C ASN A 136 -5.20 -3.52 0.36
N ILE A 137 -4.59 -4.43 -0.40
CA ILE A 137 -3.76 -4.10 -1.55
C ILE A 137 -4.59 -4.29 -2.81
N HIS A 138 -4.84 -3.19 -3.53
CA HIS A 138 -5.65 -3.19 -4.74
C HIS A 138 -4.83 -2.99 -6.02
N ASN A 139 -3.61 -2.44 -5.89
CA ASN A 139 -2.72 -2.21 -7.02
C ASN A 139 -1.54 -3.18 -6.96
N LEU A 140 -1.43 -4.06 -7.95
CA LEU A 140 -0.31 -5.00 -8.12
C LEU A 140 0.66 -4.57 -9.24
N SER A 141 0.37 -3.50 -9.98
CA SER A 141 1.22 -3.05 -11.09
C SER A 141 2.63 -2.72 -10.61
N ALA A 142 2.74 -1.98 -9.50
CA ALA A 142 4.03 -1.63 -8.91
C ALA A 142 4.83 -2.85 -8.42
N PHE A 143 4.14 -3.97 -8.11
CA PHE A 143 4.78 -5.21 -7.72
C PHE A 143 5.31 -5.98 -8.93
N TYR A 144 4.55 -6.07 -10.02
CA TYR A 144 5.01 -6.74 -11.25
C TYR A 144 6.20 -6.04 -11.91
N ASP A 145 6.26 -4.70 -11.78
CA ASP A 145 7.39 -3.90 -12.27
C ASP A 145 8.60 -3.90 -11.32
N SER A 146 8.45 -4.46 -10.11
CA SER A 146 9.51 -4.42 -9.10
C SER A 146 10.68 -5.36 -9.41
N ASP A 147 11.89 -4.93 -9.06
CA ASP A 147 13.10 -5.76 -9.15
C ASP A 147 13.00 -7.01 -8.25
N LEU A 148 12.23 -6.93 -7.16
CA LEU A 148 11.94 -8.08 -6.28
C LEU A 148 11.21 -9.20 -7.02
N PHE A 149 10.25 -8.86 -7.88
CA PHE A 149 9.51 -9.85 -8.68
C PHE A 149 10.44 -10.53 -9.70
N ARG A 150 11.23 -9.75 -10.44
CA ARG A 150 12.14 -10.26 -11.47
C ARG A 150 13.31 -11.07 -10.90
N SER A 151 13.91 -10.60 -9.80
CA SER A 151 15.02 -11.30 -9.13
C SER A 151 14.63 -12.69 -8.59
N ASN A 152 13.35 -12.90 -8.29
CA ASN A 152 12.81 -14.20 -7.87
C ASN A 152 12.34 -15.08 -9.05
N LYS A 153 12.75 -14.75 -10.29
CA LYS A 153 12.43 -15.48 -11.53
C LYS A 153 10.93 -15.60 -11.84
N PHE A 154 10.16 -14.58 -11.44
CA PHE A 154 8.76 -14.49 -11.84
C PHE A 154 8.58 -13.70 -13.12
N SER A 155 7.63 -14.15 -13.95
CA SER A 155 7.16 -13.45 -15.14
C SER A 155 5.64 -13.34 -15.10
N HIS A 156 5.12 -12.16 -15.46
CA HIS A 156 3.68 -11.91 -15.56
C HIS A 156 3.25 -11.89 -17.03
N ASP A 157 2.30 -12.74 -17.40
CA ASP A 157 1.69 -12.75 -18.73
C ASP A 157 0.32 -12.05 -18.69
N LEU A 158 0.28 -10.81 -19.16
CA LEU A 158 -0.92 -9.97 -19.24
C LEU A 158 -2.04 -10.58 -20.12
N LYS A 159 -1.68 -11.38 -21.14
CA LYS A 159 -2.67 -11.96 -22.07
C LYS A 159 -3.33 -13.19 -21.45
N LYS A 160 -2.55 -14.02 -20.78
CA LYS A 160 -3.04 -15.26 -20.15
C LYS A 160 -3.52 -15.05 -18.71
N LYS A 161 -3.21 -13.91 -18.08
CA LYS A 161 -3.48 -13.63 -16.65
C LYS A 161 -2.84 -14.68 -15.74
N LEU A 162 -1.62 -15.07 -16.07
CA LEU A 162 -0.83 -16.07 -15.35
C LEU A 162 0.47 -15.45 -14.87
N ILE A 163 0.90 -15.90 -13.70
CA ILE A 163 2.20 -15.63 -13.12
C ILE A 163 3.00 -16.93 -13.23
N VAL A 164 4.10 -16.89 -13.97
CA VAL A 164 4.95 -18.05 -14.20
C VAL A 164 6.22 -17.88 -13.37
N GLN A 165 6.55 -18.90 -12.58
CA GLN A 165 7.87 -19.01 -11.95
C GLN A 165 8.73 -20.00 -12.73
N GLN A 166 9.92 -19.58 -13.12
CA GLN A 166 10.94 -20.45 -13.71
C GLN A 166 11.99 -20.78 -12.63
N PHE A 167 12.42 -22.03 -12.57
CA PHE A 167 13.43 -22.47 -11.59
C PHE A 167 14.88 -22.30 -12.06
#